data_AF-A0A8C4Y4I6-F1
#
_entry.id   AF-A0A8C4Y4I6-F1
#
_cell.length_a   1.000
_cell.length_b   1.000
_cell.length_c   1.000
_cell.angle_alpha   90.00
_cell.angle_beta   90.00
_cell.angle_gamma   90.00
#
_symmetry.space_group_name_H-M   'P 1'
#
loop_
_entity.id
_entity.type
_entity.pdbx_description
1 polymer ?
#
loop_
_entity_poly.entity_id
_entity_poly.type
_entity_poly.pdbx_seq_one_letter_code
_entity_poly.pdbx_strand_id
1 'polypeptide(L)'
;MPKFMKEVDRVLKPHGCVALSTYTTNFSMHYKDCSERLTEIFTETQDLLHKYADEKVNLVIAEYKEVFESVPFPDKKRVTQILDRIPMSVSGVIGFFQSFSMYQAFLRSDPEGAKSLLQKTEQRFLETMEVCSNETQVEIWMRSACILGCKGP
;
A
#
# COMPACT_ATOMS: atom_id res chain seq x y z
N MET A 1 2.76 -19.60 3.00
CA MET A 1 2.83 -19.27 4.44
C MET A 1 3.30 -20.40 5.36
N PRO A 2 2.86 -21.67 5.25
CA PRO A 2 3.18 -22.69 6.26
C PRO A 2 4.68 -22.91 6.54
N LYS A 3 5.53 -22.86 5.50
CA LYS A 3 6.99 -22.98 5.66
C LYS A 3 7.61 -21.83 6.46
N PHE A 4 7.16 -20.61 6.21
CA PHE A 4 7.64 -19.42 6.92
C PHE A 4 7.24 -19.46 8.41
N MET A 5 5.98 -19.82 8.72
CA MET A 5 5.52 -19.91 10.11
C MET A 5 6.23 -21.01 10.90
N LYS A 6 6.54 -22.14 10.28
CA LYS A 6 7.41 -23.18 10.90
C LYS A 6 8.79 -22.64 11.23
N GLU A 7 9.36 -21.81 10.35
CA GLU A 7 10.68 -21.23 10.59
C GLU A 7 10.64 -20.17 11.71
N VAL A 8 9.60 -19.32 11.73
CA VAL A 8 9.37 -18.36 12.82
C VAL A 8 9.28 -19.08 14.17
N ASP A 9 8.51 -20.16 14.25
CA ASP A 9 8.44 -20.98 15.47
C ASP A 9 9.79 -21.60 15.83
N ARG A 10 10.53 -22.13 14.85
CA ARG A 10 11.84 -22.75 15.06
C ARG A 10 12.88 -21.77 15.63
N VAL A 11 12.91 -20.53 15.13
CA VAL A 11 13.98 -19.56 15.48
C VAL A 11 13.66 -18.68 16.69
N LEU A 12 12.38 -18.45 16.99
CA LEU A 12 12.01 -17.68 18.16
C LEU A 12 12.36 -18.44 19.44
N LYS A 13 13.06 -17.75 20.34
CA LYS A 13 13.28 -18.19 21.72
C LYS A 13 11.96 -18.16 22.50
N PRO A 14 11.87 -18.85 23.64
CA PRO A 14 10.79 -18.62 24.60
C PRO A 14 10.58 -17.12 24.85
N HIS A 15 9.33 -16.67 24.83
CA HIS A 15 8.95 -15.25 24.93
C HIS A 15 9.44 -14.34 23.79
N GLY A 16 9.95 -14.90 22.69
CA GLY A 16 10.30 -14.16 21.50
C GLY A 16 9.06 -13.70 20.72
N CYS A 17 9.13 -12.51 20.14
CA CYS A 17 8.02 -11.91 19.38
C CYS A 17 8.31 -11.85 17.88
N VAL A 18 7.25 -11.94 17.07
CA VAL A 18 7.25 -11.63 15.64
C VAL A 18 6.27 -10.51 15.35
N ALA A 19 6.65 -9.61 14.44
CA ALA A 19 5.78 -8.60 13.86
C ALA A 19 5.77 -8.75 12.34
N LEU A 20 4.58 -8.89 11.75
CA LEU A 20 4.38 -8.91 10.30
C LEU A 20 3.50 -7.73 9.94
N SER A 21 4.04 -6.79 9.17
CA SER A 21 3.35 -5.53 8.85
C SER A 21 3.23 -5.33 7.35
N THR A 22 2.15 -4.69 6.93
CA THR A 22 1.94 -4.18 5.57
C THR A 22 1.14 -2.89 5.64
N TYR A 23 1.37 -1.99 4.70
CA TYR A 23 0.37 -0.96 4.40
C TYR A 23 -0.77 -1.59 3.59
N THR A 24 -1.95 -1.01 3.71
CA THR A 24 -3.18 -1.41 3.01
C THR A 24 -3.31 -0.64 1.70
N THR A 25 -4.25 -1.04 0.85
CA THR A 25 -4.56 -0.32 -0.40
C THR A 25 -5.49 0.88 -0.21
N ASN A 26 -5.90 1.18 1.02
CA ASN A 26 -6.78 2.30 1.32
C ASN A 26 -5.95 3.58 1.55
N PHE A 27 -5.72 4.31 0.46
CA PHE A 27 -5.00 5.58 0.47
C PHE A 27 -5.98 6.74 0.35
N SER A 28 -5.64 7.87 0.98
CA SER A 28 -6.26 9.16 0.69
C SER A 28 -5.19 10.22 0.49
N MET A 29 -5.43 11.13 -0.44
CA MET A 29 -4.52 12.21 -0.79
C MET A 29 -5.11 13.52 -0.29
N HIS A 30 -4.34 14.25 0.51
CA HIS A 30 -4.80 15.44 1.21
C HIS A 30 -4.06 16.68 0.74
N TYR A 31 -4.83 17.66 0.28
CA TYR A 31 -4.35 18.98 -0.09
C TYR A 31 -5.49 19.99 0.01
N LYS A 32 -5.38 20.91 0.98
CA LYS A 32 -6.33 22.01 1.21
C LYS A 32 -7.78 21.51 1.16
N ASP A 33 -8.60 22.10 0.29
CA ASP A 33 -10.03 21.89 0.11
C ASP A 33 -10.38 20.92 -1.04
N CYS A 34 -9.39 20.32 -1.72
CA CYS A 34 -9.60 19.42 -2.86
C CYS A 34 -9.26 17.94 -2.58
N SER A 35 -9.03 17.58 -1.31
CA SER A 35 -8.62 16.23 -0.88
C SER A 35 -9.54 15.10 -1.34
N GLU A 36 -10.86 15.33 -1.36
CA GLU A 36 -11.84 14.35 -1.84
C GLU A 36 -11.59 14.03 -3.32
N ARG A 37 -11.50 15.07 -4.15
CA ARG A 37 -11.26 14.92 -5.59
C ARG A 37 -9.90 14.29 -5.90
N LEU A 38 -8.85 14.64 -5.13
CA LEU A 38 -7.54 14.01 -5.27
C LEU A 38 -7.57 12.54 -4.89
N THR A 39 -8.28 12.19 -3.83
CA THR A 39 -8.46 10.80 -3.41
C THR A 39 -9.23 9.98 -4.45
N GLU A 40 -10.23 10.56 -5.11
CA GLU A 40 -10.92 9.93 -6.25
C GLU A 40 -9.95 9.64 -7.40
N ILE A 41 -9.17 10.64 -7.84
CA ILE A 41 -8.19 10.46 -8.94
C ILE A 41 -7.16 9.38 -8.60
N PHE A 42 -6.70 9.36 -7.35
CA PHE A 42 -5.77 8.34 -6.85
C PHE A 42 -6.40 6.95 -6.91
N THR A 43 -7.63 6.81 -6.41
CA THR A 43 -8.38 5.54 -6.39
C THR A 43 -8.67 5.02 -7.79
N GLU A 44 -9.13 5.89 -8.71
CA GLU A 44 -9.34 5.54 -10.12
C GLU A 44 -8.06 5.01 -10.78
N THR A 45 -6.92 5.65 -10.49
CA THR A 45 -5.62 5.21 -10.99
C THR A 45 -5.27 3.83 -10.43
N GLN A 46 -5.51 3.59 -9.13
CA GLN A 46 -5.30 2.28 -8.51
C GLN A 46 -6.20 1.19 -9.09
N ASP A 47 -7.47 1.48 -9.35
CA ASP A 47 -8.43 0.51 -9.92
C ASP A 47 -8.03 0.10 -11.34
N LEU A 48 -7.50 1.03 -12.13
CA LEU A 48 -6.93 0.72 -13.44
C LEU A 48 -5.71 -0.19 -13.34
N LEU A 49 -4.85 0.06 -12.35
CA LEU A 49 -3.67 -0.77 -12.10
C LEU A 49 -4.04 -2.16 -11.56
N HIS A 50 -5.09 -2.29 -10.77
CA HIS A 50 -5.54 -3.58 -10.20
C HIS A 50 -5.86 -4.64 -11.26
N LYS A 51 -6.17 -4.24 -12.50
CA LYS A 51 -6.35 -5.17 -13.63
C LYS A 51 -5.08 -5.98 -13.95
N TYR A 52 -3.91 -5.52 -13.49
CA TYR A 52 -2.61 -6.14 -13.68
C TYR A 52 -2.05 -6.74 -12.38
N ALA A 53 -2.85 -6.88 -11.33
CA ALA A 53 -2.42 -7.41 -10.04
C ALA A 53 -2.17 -8.93 -10.09
N ASP A 54 -1.09 -9.37 -9.44
CA ASP A 54 -0.93 -10.78 -9.07
C ASP A 54 -1.92 -11.11 -7.94
N GLU A 55 -2.50 -12.32 -7.96
CA GLU A 55 -3.45 -12.77 -6.95
C GLU A 55 -2.93 -12.63 -5.51
N LYS A 56 -1.61 -12.67 -5.30
CA LYS A 56 -0.98 -12.46 -3.99
C LYS A 56 -1.24 -11.08 -3.40
N VAL A 57 -1.55 -10.07 -4.22
CA VAL A 57 -1.93 -8.73 -3.75
C VAL A 57 -3.22 -8.80 -2.93
N ASN A 58 -4.09 -9.79 -3.17
CA ASN A 58 -5.31 -10.00 -2.39
C ASN A 58 -5.03 -10.26 -0.90
N LEU A 59 -3.86 -10.79 -0.54
CA LEU A 59 -3.48 -10.95 0.86
C LEU A 59 -3.32 -9.59 1.56
N VAL A 60 -2.74 -8.60 0.86
CA VAL A 60 -2.57 -7.23 1.35
C VAL A 60 -3.91 -6.51 1.39
N ILE A 61 -4.75 -6.68 0.36
CA ILE A 61 -6.11 -6.12 0.30
C ILE A 61 -6.97 -6.66 1.45
N ALA A 62 -6.85 -7.96 1.75
CA ALA A 62 -7.51 -8.60 2.88
C ALA A 62 -6.83 -8.29 4.23
N GLU A 63 -5.93 -7.31 4.26
CA GLU A 63 -5.23 -6.83 5.46
C GLU A 63 -4.58 -7.97 6.27
N TYR A 64 -3.97 -8.92 5.56
CA TYR A 64 -3.27 -10.07 6.15
C TYR A 64 -4.15 -10.97 7.03
N LYS A 65 -5.47 -11.03 6.81
CA LYS A 65 -6.37 -11.93 7.56
C LYS A 65 -5.88 -13.39 7.59
N GLU A 66 -5.58 -13.95 6.43
CA GLU A 66 -5.10 -15.35 6.34
C GLU A 66 -3.72 -15.52 7.00
N VAL A 67 -2.86 -14.49 6.93
CA VAL A 67 -1.56 -14.51 7.59
C VAL A 67 -1.75 -14.57 9.11
N PHE A 68 -2.68 -13.77 9.66
CA PHE A 68 -3.02 -13.78 11.08
C PHE A 68 -3.52 -15.16 11.52
N GLU A 69 -4.42 -15.77 10.76
CA GLU A 69 -4.93 -17.11 11.03
C GLU A 69 -3.80 -18.15 11.05
N SER A 70 -2.80 -18.01 10.18
CA SER A 70 -1.66 -18.92 10.08
C SER A 70 -0.58 -18.77 11.17
N VAL A 71 -0.57 -17.68 11.94
CA VAL A 71 0.39 -17.51 13.05
C VAL A 71 0.12 -18.57 14.12
N PRO A 72 1.13 -19.40 14.49
CA PRO A 72 0.93 -20.57 15.35
C PRO A 72 0.84 -20.21 16.85
N PHE A 73 1.10 -18.96 17.21
CA PHE A 73 1.14 -18.52 18.59
C PHE A 73 -0.27 -18.20 19.11
N PRO A 74 -0.67 -18.76 20.27
CA PRO A 74 -1.96 -18.44 20.90
C PRO A 74 -2.07 -16.96 21.28
N ASP A 75 -0.97 -16.38 21.78
CA ASP A 75 -0.86 -14.95 22.04
C ASP A 75 -0.51 -14.22 20.74
N LYS A 76 -1.55 -13.90 19.96
CA LYS A 76 -1.45 -13.12 18.73
C LYS A 76 -2.49 -12.02 18.66
N LYS A 77 -2.10 -10.88 18.09
CA LYS A 77 -2.96 -9.72 17.90
C LYS A 77 -2.86 -9.22 16.47
N ARG A 78 -3.99 -8.83 15.90
CA ARG A 78 -4.05 -8.07 14.64
C ARG A 78 -4.43 -6.63 14.94
N VAL A 79 -3.61 -5.69 14.49
CA VAL A 79 -3.79 -4.25 14.67
C VAL A 79 -3.98 -3.63 13.29
N THR A 80 -5.11 -2.96 13.06
CA THR A 80 -5.46 -2.35 11.75
C THR A 80 -5.66 -0.83 11.84
N GLN A 81 -5.57 -0.26 13.03
CA GLN A 81 -5.76 1.17 13.29
C GLN A 81 -4.43 1.93 13.32
N ILE A 82 -3.49 1.56 12.45
CA ILE A 82 -2.23 2.29 12.25
C ILE A 82 -2.45 3.20 11.04
N LEU A 83 -2.36 4.51 11.24
CA LEU A 83 -2.50 5.51 10.19
C LEU A 83 -1.17 6.23 10.03
N ASP A 84 -0.55 6.06 8.86
CA ASP A 84 0.66 6.76 8.49
C ASP A 84 0.29 7.96 7.60
N ARG A 85 0.90 9.11 7.89
CA ARG A 85 0.75 10.35 7.10
C ARG A 85 2.10 10.69 6.53
N ILE A 86 2.22 10.58 5.22
CA ILE A 86 3.50 10.71 4.52
C ILE A 86 3.44 11.95 3.64
N PRO A 87 4.22 12.99 3.94
CA PRO A 87 4.37 14.13 3.03
C PRO A 87 5.15 13.68 1.80
N MET A 88 4.68 14.07 0.62
CA MET A 88 5.39 13.85 -0.65
C MET A 88 5.02 14.92 -1.67
N SER A 89 5.91 15.15 -2.64
CA SER A 89 5.58 15.94 -3.82
C SER A 89 4.61 15.17 -4.73
N VAL A 90 3.93 15.86 -5.65
CA VAL A 90 3.16 15.19 -6.73
C VAL A 90 4.06 14.27 -7.54
N SER A 91 5.28 14.69 -7.87
CA SER A 91 6.29 13.86 -8.53
C SER A 91 6.61 12.60 -7.70
N GLY A 92 6.65 12.73 -6.36
CA GLY A 92 6.76 11.62 -5.42
C GLY A 92 5.56 10.66 -5.45
N VAL A 93 4.32 11.17 -5.55
CA VAL A 93 3.11 10.35 -5.72
C VAL A 93 3.18 9.53 -7.01
N ILE A 94 3.63 10.14 -8.11
CA ILE A 94 3.82 9.45 -9.38
C ILE A 94 4.91 8.38 -9.27
N GLY A 95 6.04 8.69 -8.62
CA GLY A 95 7.07 7.71 -8.29
C GLY A 95 6.55 6.56 -7.42
N PHE A 96 5.63 6.84 -6.50
CA PHE A 96 4.98 5.81 -5.69
C PHE A 96 4.12 4.87 -6.54
N PHE A 97 3.30 5.40 -7.46
CA PHE A 97 2.59 4.56 -8.43
C PHE A 97 3.54 3.71 -9.29
N GLN A 98 4.68 4.28 -9.71
CA GLN A 98 5.67 3.54 -10.48
C GLN A 98 6.25 2.34 -9.70
N SER A 99 6.30 2.42 -8.37
CA SER A 99 6.78 1.32 -7.53
C SER A 99 5.81 0.13 -7.45
N PHE A 100 4.54 0.30 -7.85
CA PHE A 100 3.55 -0.76 -7.74
C PHE A 100 3.87 -1.91 -8.71
N SER A 101 3.82 -3.15 -8.21
CA SER A 101 4.01 -4.35 -9.02
C SER A 101 3.02 -4.42 -10.20
N MET A 102 1.79 -3.96 -9.98
CA MET A 102 0.73 -3.77 -10.98
C MET A 102 1.17 -2.83 -12.11
N TYR A 103 1.74 -1.68 -11.77
CA TYR A 103 2.26 -0.75 -12.75
C TYR A 103 3.42 -1.36 -13.54
N GLN A 104 4.34 -2.05 -12.86
CA GLN A 104 5.45 -2.73 -13.51
C GLN A 104 4.98 -3.86 -14.45
N ALA A 105 3.89 -4.55 -14.12
CA ALA A 105 3.26 -5.51 -15.01
C ALA A 105 2.62 -4.83 -16.23
N PHE A 106 1.85 -3.74 -16.02
CA PHE A 106 1.26 -2.96 -17.09
C PHE A 106 2.32 -2.39 -18.03
N LEU A 107 3.38 -1.79 -17.48
CA LEU A 107 4.51 -1.22 -18.20
C LEU A 107 5.22 -2.25 -19.09
N ARG A 108 5.34 -3.51 -18.65
CA ARG A 108 5.91 -4.59 -19.47
C ARG A 108 4.99 -5.00 -20.63
N SER A 109 3.67 -4.95 -20.42
CA SER A 109 2.69 -5.34 -21.45
C SER A 109 2.39 -4.24 -22.46
N ASP A 110 2.31 -3.00 -22.02
CA ASP A 110 2.00 -1.82 -22.82
C ASP A 110 2.73 -0.60 -22.24
N PRO A 111 3.98 -0.36 -22.66
CA PRO A 111 4.80 0.70 -22.10
C PRO A 111 4.21 2.10 -22.31
N GLU A 112 3.58 2.35 -23.46
CA GLU A 112 3.06 3.67 -23.81
C GLU A 112 1.74 3.95 -23.09
N GLY A 113 0.85 2.94 -22.98
CA GLY A 113 -0.35 3.04 -22.15
C GLY A 113 -0.03 3.29 -20.67
N ALA A 114 0.97 2.59 -20.12
CA ALA A 114 1.40 2.77 -18.74
C ALA A 114 1.97 4.16 -18.47
N LYS A 115 2.84 4.68 -19.33
CA LYS A 115 3.37 6.05 -19.21
C LYS A 115 2.25 7.09 -19.37
N SER A 116 1.38 6.92 -20.36
CA SER A 116 0.26 7.84 -20.61
C SER A 116 -0.71 7.90 -19.43
N LEU A 117 -0.97 6.78 -18.76
CA LEU A 117 -1.78 6.73 -17.55
C LEU A 117 -1.20 7.67 -16.47
N LEU A 118 0.08 7.51 -16.11
CA LEU A 118 0.67 8.32 -15.05
C LEU A 118 0.84 9.79 -15.43
N GLN A 119 1.14 10.10 -16.69
CA GLN A 119 1.16 11.49 -17.18
C GLN A 119 -0.21 12.16 -17.03
N LYS A 120 -1.29 11.47 -17.41
CA LYS A 120 -2.67 11.97 -17.25
C LYS A 120 -3.05 12.11 -15.78
N THR A 121 -2.65 11.16 -14.94
CA THR A 121 -2.88 11.23 -13.50
C THR A 121 -2.15 12.43 -12.87
N GLU A 122 -0.88 12.65 -13.22
CA GLU A 122 -0.11 13.82 -12.77
C GLU A 122 -0.78 15.12 -13.18
N GLN A 123 -1.16 15.24 -14.46
CA GLN A 123 -1.86 16.42 -14.96
C GLN A 123 -3.16 16.68 -14.20
N ARG A 124 -3.99 15.65 -13.98
CA ARG A 124 -5.24 15.77 -13.23
C ARG A 124 -5.01 16.22 -11.79
N PHE A 125 -3.95 15.77 -11.14
CA PHE A 125 -3.60 16.26 -9.80
C PHE A 125 -3.25 17.75 -9.83
N LEU A 126 -2.37 18.18 -10.75
CA LEU A 126 -1.95 19.58 -10.88
C LEU A 126 -3.13 20.50 -11.18
N GLU A 127 -4.00 20.11 -12.11
CA GLU A 127 -5.23 20.84 -12.46
C GLU A 127 -6.18 20.96 -11.26
N THR A 128 -6.40 19.86 -10.53
CA THR A 128 -7.30 19.84 -9.36
C THR A 128 -6.79 20.73 -8.22
N MET A 129 -5.47 20.81 -8.04
CA MET A 129 -4.85 21.65 -7.01
C MET A 129 -4.64 23.11 -7.46
N GLU A 130 -4.89 23.42 -8.73
CA GLU A 130 -4.61 24.71 -9.37
C GLU A 130 -3.13 25.13 -9.22
N VAL A 131 -2.20 24.18 -9.41
CA VAL A 131 -0.75 24.41 -9.32
C VAL A 131 -0.03 23.99 -10.58
N CYS A 132 1.13 24.60 -10.84
CA CYS A 132 1.95 24.28 -12.03
C CYS A 132 3.18 23.43 -11.73
N SER A 133 3.55 23.25 -10.46
CA SER A 133 4.76 22.53 -10.05
C SER A 133 4.41 21.14 -9.55
N ASN A 134 5.04 20.11 -10.11
CA ASN A 134 4.94 18.76 -9.56
C ASN A 134 5.74 18.56 -8.27
N GLU A 135 6.50 19.56 -7.84
CA GLU A 135 7.16 19.58 -6.51
C GLU A 135 6.22 20.07 -5.39
N THR A 136 4.99 20.48 -5.73
CA THR A 136 3.97 20.83 -4.73
C THR A 136 3.73 19.66 -3.77
N GLN A 137 3.80 19.96 -2.46
CA GLN A 137 3.64 18.97 -1.40
C GLN A 137 2.16 18.64 -1.15
N VAL A 138 1.91 17.35 -0.95
CA VAL A 138 0.65 16.75 -0.53
C VAL A 138 0.91 15.77 0.60
N GLU A 139 -0.12 15.38 1.34
CA GLU A 139 -0.02 14.27 2.29
C GLU A 139 -0.75 13.04 1.76
N ILE A 140 -0.07 11.89 1.74
CA ILE A 140 -0.71 10.59 1.54
C ILE A 140 -0.98 9.98 2.91
N TRP A 141 -2.25 9.71 3.18
CA TRP A 141 -2.69 9.01 4.36
C TRP A 141 -2.94 7.56 3.98
N MET A 142 -2.25 6.64 4.64
CA MET A 142 -2.36 5.20 4.39
C MET A 142 -2.54 4.45 5.69
N ARG A 143 -3.41 3.44 5.68
CA ARG A 143 -3.58 2.54 6.81
C ARG A 143 -2.62 1.37 6.72
N SER A 144 -2.13 0.90 7.86
CA SER A 144 -1.27 -0.27 7.96
C SER A 144 -1.92 -1.34 8.84
N ALA A 145 -1.71 -2.60 8.47
CA ALA A 145 -2.08 -3.77 9.24
C ALA A 145 -0.82 -4.43 9.80
N CYS A 146 -0.81 -4.69 11.11
CA CYS A 146 0.29 -5.35 11.80
C CYS A 146 -0.24 -6.56 12.57
N ILE A 147 0.41 -7.70 12.38
CA ILE A 147 0.20 -8.92 13.14
C ILE A 147 1.36 -9.09 14.10
N LEU A 148 1.01 -9.20 15.38
CA LEU A 148 1.93 -9.47 16.46
C LEU A 148 1.69 -10.89 16.95
N GLY A 149 2.76 -11.63 17.24
CA GLY A 149 2.68 -12.94 17.89
C GLY A 149 3.82 -13.12 18.89
N CYS A 150 3.52 -13.74 20.02
CA CYS A 150 4.49 -14.05 21.07
C CYS A 150 4.59 -15.56 21.26
N LYS A 151 5.81 -16.10 21.18
CA LYS A 151 6.05 -17.52 21.47
C LYS A 151 5.90 -17.75 22.98
N GLY A 152 5.19 -18.83 23.32
CA GLY A 152 5.07 -19.29 24.69
C GLY A 152 6.43 -19.68 25.33
N PRO A 153 6.41 -20.06 26.60
CA PRO A 153 7.58 -20.60 27.29
C PRO A 153 8.14 -21.86 26.60
#